data_AF-A0A1X7SDI6-F1
#
_entry.id   AF-A0A1X7SDI6-F1
#
_cell.length_a   1.000
_cell.length_b   1.000
_cell.length_c   1.000
_cell.angle_alpha   90.00
_cell.angle_beta   90.00
_cell.angle_gamma   90.00
#
_symmetry.space_group_name_H-M   'P 1'
#
loop_
_entity.id
_entity.type
_entity.pdbx_description
1 polymer ?
#
loop_
_entity_poly.entity_id
_entity_poly.type
_entity_poly.pdbx_seq_one_letter_code
_entity_poly.pdbx_strand_id
1 'polypeptide(L)'
;HPVKEPVVNDDGSGSLVADIAARGVWQPQVTTLFDISVIDSDASFYLQKPPISVLKTTEKEKKLKYGADCESHHATFTPLCVTIDGLLALEMSRFIKHLS
;
A
#
# COMPACT_ATOMS: atom_id res chain seq x y z
N HIS A 1 -5.34 17.77 23.05
CA HIS A 1 -4.99 18.50 21.82
C HIS A 1 -5.60 17.78 20.63
N PRO A 2 -6.32 18.44 19.71
CA PRO A 2 -6.87 17.77 18.55
C PRO A 2 -5.71 17.31 17.66
N VAL A 3 -5.71 16.02 17.31
CA VAL A 3 -4.77 15.43 16.36
C VAL A 3 -5.05 16.10 15.03
N LYS A 4 -4.13 16.95 14.57
CA LYS A 4 -4.22 17.56 13.25
C LYS A 4 -4.13 16.42 12.23
N GLU A 5 -5.23 16.17 11.53
CA GLU A 5 -5.28 15.22 10.43
C GLU A 5 -4.17 15.57 9.43
N PRO A 6 -3.42 14.59 8.90
CA PRO A 6 -2.44 14.88 7.87
C PRO A 6 -3.19 15.36 6.62
N VAL A 7 -3.04 16.64 6.31
CA VAL A 7 -3.53 17.21 5.05
C VAL A 7 -2.68 16.63 3.93
N VAL A 8 -3.29 15.77 3.11
CA VAL A 8 -2.72 15.34 1.84
C VAL A 8 -2.99 16.47 0.85
N ASN A 9 -1.93 17.18 0.46
CA ASN A 9 -2.05 18.33 -0.43
C ASN A 9 -2.44 17.88 -1.85
N ASP A 10 -3.60 18.35 -2.32
CA ASP A 10 -4.12 18.24 -3.68
C ASP A 10 -3.67 19.45 -4.52
N ASP A 11 -2.35 19.62 -4.70
CA ASP A 11 -1.80 20.74 -5.48
C ASP A 11 -1.42 20.35 -6.92
N GLY A 12 -1.86 19.18 -7.40
CA GLY A 12 -1.60 18.73 -8.76
C GLY A 12 -0.11 18.52 -9.08
N SER A 13 0.78 18.52 -8.07
CA SER A 13 2.22 18.36 -8.24
C SER A 13 2.72 16.96 -7.88
N GLY A 14 2.08 15.90 -8.40
CA GLY A 14 2.61 14.54 -8.29
C GLY A 14 2.87 14.03 -6.87
N SER A 15 2.16 14.58 -5.89
CA SER A 15 2.26 14.21 -4.47
C SER A 15 1.65 12.84 -4.21
N LEU A 16 2.15 12.17 -3.18
CA LEU A 16 1.81 10.81 -2.80
C LEU A 16 0.37 10.74 -2.25
N VAL A 17 -0.59 10.38 -3.09
CA VAL A 17 -1.99 10.14 -2.67
C VAL A 17 -2.11 8.67 -2.26
N ALA A 18 -2.14 8.44 -0.95
CA ALA A 18 -2.45 7.12 -0.38
C ALA A 18 -3.96 6.97 -0.18
N ASP A 19 -4.48 5.75 -0.29
CA ASP A 19 -5.89 5.46 -0.05
C ASP A 19 -6.24 5.58 1.44
N ILE A 20 -5.30 5.21 2.32
CA ILE A 20 -5.47 5.26 3.78
C ILE A 20 -4.18 5.77 4.42
N ALA A 21 -4.32 6.62 5.44
CA ALA A 21 -3.25 7.00 6.36
C ALA A 21 -3.63 6.62 7.79
N ALA A 22 -2.78 5.86 8.48
CA ALA A 22 -3.00 5.50 9.88
C ALA A 22 -1.71 5.63 10.69
N ARG A 23 -1.82 6.21 11.89
CA ARG A 23 -0.68 6.41 12.79
C ARG A 23 -0.56 5.29 13.80
N GLY A 24 0.66 4.83 14.05
CA GLY A 24 0.94 3.85 15.11
C GLY A 24 0.71 2.41 14.71
N VAL A 25 0.49 2.10 13.43
CA VAL A 25 0.27 0.72 12.97
C VAL A 25 1.53 -0.11 13.17
N TRP A 26 2.61 0.20 12.45
CA TRP A 26 3.83 -0.60 12.54
C TRP A 26 4.77 -0.17 13.65
N GLN A 27 4.83 1.14 13.90
CA GLN A 27 5.71 1.75 14.87
C GLN A 27 4.94 2.86 15.60
N PRO A 28 5.06 2.98 16.94
CA PRO A 28 4.42 4.05 17.69
C PRO A 28 4.74 5.43 17.10
N GLN A 29 3.75 6.31 17.03
CA GLN A 29 3.87 7.70 16.56
C GLN A 29 4.23 7.88 15.07
N VAL A 30 4.53 6.82 14.32
CA VAL A 30 4.84 6.90 12.88
C VAL A 30 3.55 6.72 12.06
N THR A 31 3.39 7.52 11.02
CA THR A 31 2.25 7.38 10.08
C THR A 31 2.61 6.36 9.01
N THR A 32 1.73 5.38 8.79
CA THR A 32 1.79 4.45 7.67
C THR A 32 0.77 4.87 6.62
N LEU A 33 1.21 4.97 5.38
CA LEU A 33 0.41 5.20 4.20
C LEU A 33 0.16 3.86 3.50
N PHE A 34 -1.10 3.58 3.19
CA PHE A 34 -1.53 2.38 2.51
C PHE A 34 -2.12 2.73 1.16
N ASP A 35 -1.79 1.89 0.19
CA ASP A 35 -2.40 1.87 -1.14
C ASP A 35 -2.99 0.47 -1.33
N ILE A 36 -4.26 0.41 -1.72
CA ILE A 36 -5.02 -0.82 -1.90
C ILE A 36 -5.08 -1.14 -3.39
N SER A 37 -4.79 -2.40 -3.73
CA SER A 37 -4.89 -2.88 -5.11
C SER A 37 -5.64 -4.19 -5.16
N VAL A 38 -6.77 -4.18 -5.87
CA VAL A 38 -7.54 -5.38 -6.20
C VAL A 38 -7.19 -5.80 -7.62
N ILE A 39 -6.70 -7.03 -7.79
CA ILE A 39 -6.14 -7.53 -9.05
C ILE A 39 -7.03 -8.62 -9.62
N ASP A 40 -7.46 -8.45 -10.88
CA ASP A 40 -7.96 -9.55 -11.68
C ASP A 40 -6.78 -10.33 -12.25
N SER A 41 -6.42 -11.45 -11.61
CA SER A 41 -5.31 -12.30 -12.05
C SER A 41 -5.61 -13.13 -13.30
N ASP A 42 -6.88 -13.27 -13.67
CA ASP A 42 -7.32 -14.02 -14.84
C ASP A 42 -7.44 -13.13 -16.09
N ALA A 43 -7.27 -11.81 -15.92
CA ALA A 43 -7.24 -10.87 -17.03
C ALA A 43 -6.22 -11.30 -18.09
N SER A 44 -6.56 -11.10 -19.38
CA SER A 44 -5.78 -11.66 -20.49
C SER A 44 -4.33 -11.21 -20.53
N PHE A 45 -4.01 -10.06 -19.93
CA PHE A 45 -2.64 -9.55 -19.77
C PHE A 45 -1.77 -10.40 -18.83
N TYR A 46 -2.40 -11.14 -17.90
CA TYR A 46 -1.74 -11.96 -16.88
C TYR A 46 -1.81 -13.47 -17.15
N LEU A 47 -2.45 -13.91 -18.25
CA LEU A 47 -2.65 -15.32 -18.62
C LEU A 47 -1.41 -16.23 -18.52
N GLN A 48 -0.19 -15.68 -18.62
CA GLN A 48 1.07 -16.42 -18.55
C GLN A 48 1.84 -16.25 -17.22
N LYS A 49 1.25 -15.57 -16.24
CA LYS A 49 1.89 -15.25 -14.95
C LYS A 49 1.08 -15.88 -13.81
N PRO A 50 1.70 -16.65 -12.91
CA PRO A 50 1.02 -17.08 -11.69
C PRO A 50 0.49 -15.88 -10.91
N PRO A 51 -0.74 -15.91 -10.35
CA PRO A 51 -1.34 -14.79 -9.62
C PRO A 51 -0.43 -14.23 -8.50
N ILE A 52 0.26 -15.12 -7.78
CA ILE A 52 1.21 -14.73 -6.74
C ILE A 52 2.41 -13.93 -7.27
N SER A 53 2.83 -14.18 -8.50
CA SER A 53 3.91 -13.43 -9.15
C SER A 53 3.42 -12.04 -9.54
N VAL A 54 2.17 -11.92 -10.00
CA VAL A 54 1.53 -10.63 -10.27
C VAL A 54 1.48 -9.79 -8.99
N LEU A 55 0.95 -10.34 -7.90
CA LEU A 55 0.89 -9.67 -6.59
C LEU A 55 2.27 -9.19 -6.12
N LYS A 56 3.30 -10.06 -6.19
CA LYS A 56 4.68 -9.71 -5.79
C LYS A 56 5.24 -8.56 -6.63
N THR A 57 5.02 -8.60 -7.95
CA THR A 57 5.46 -7.53 -8.84
C THR A 57 4.76 -6.22 -8.51
N THR A 58 3.44 -6.24 -8.31
CA THR A 58 2.65 -5.06 -7.95
C THR A 58 3.12 -4.45 -6.61
N GLU A 59 3.31 -5.25 -5.56
CA GLU A 59 3.84 -4.76 -4.28
C GLU A 59 5.22 -4.11 -4.45
N LYS A 60 6.10 -4.73 -5.25
CA LYS A 60 7.45 -4.23 -5.50
C LYS A 60 7.42 -2.90 -6.25
N GLU A 61 6.61 -2.80 -7.31
CA GLU A 61 6.48 -1.59 -8.12
C GLU A 61 5.93 -0.42 -7.30
N LYS A 62 4.93 -0.66 -6.44
CA LYS A 62 4.38 0.38 -5.56
C LYS A 62 5.38 0.83 -4.50
N LYS A 63 6.09 -0.11 -3.86
CA LYS A 63 7.16 0.24 -2.92
C LYS A 63 8.27 1.06 -3.58
N LEU A 64 8.66 0.71 -4.79
CA LEU A 64 9.67 1.46 -5.54
C LEU A 64 9.19 2.87 -5.88
N LYS A 65 7.92 3.01 -6.27
CA LYS A 65 7.32 4.30 -6.63
C LYS A 65 7.19 5.24 -5.44
N TYR A 66 6.80 4.72 -4.28
CA TYR A 66 6.34 5.54 -3.14
C TYR A 66 7.28 5.53 -1.93
N GLY A 67 8.26 4.63 -1.90
CA GLY A 67 9.14 4.45 -0.73
C GLY A 67 9.95 5.70 -0.39
N ALA A 68 10.62 6.30 -1.38
CA ALA A 68 11.48 7.45 -1.16
C ALA A 68 10.70 8.69 -0.67
N ASP A 69 9.54 8.95 -1.28
CA ASP A 69 8.66 10.04 -0.89
C ASP A 69 8.13 9.85 0.53
N CYS A 70 7.70 8.63 0.90
CA CYS A 70 7.24 8.34 2.26
C CYS A 70 8.35 8.56 3.29
N GLU A 71 9.56 8.09 3.02
CA GLU A 71 10.72 8.31 3.89
C GLU A 71 11.01 9.80 4.10
N SER A 72 10.92 10.62 3.03
CA SER A 72 11.10 12.07 3.11
C SER A 72 10.06 12.77 4.01
N HIS A 73 8.87 12.19 4.14
CA HIS A 73 7.78 12.69 4.99
C HIS A 73 7.74 12.03 6.38
N HIS A 74 8.78 11.29 6.78
CA HIS A 74 8.81 10.50 8.02
C HIS A 74 7.61 9.55 8.17
N ALA A 75 7.13 9.05 7.03
CA ALA A 75 6.06 8.06 6.94
C ALA A 75 6.61 6.72 6.45
N THR A 76 5.85 5.65 6.68
CA THR A 76 6.12 4.34 6.07
C THR A 76 5.07 4.04 5.01
N PHE A 77 5.42 3.19 4.04
CA PHE A 77 4.51 2.77 2.98
C PHE A 77 4.22 1.27 3.07
N THR A 78 2.96 0.88 2.90
CA THR A 78 2.54 -0.52 2.87
C THR A 78 1.52 -0.74 1.74
N PRO A 79 1.90 -1.41 0.63
CA PRO A 79 0.92 -1.80 -0.38
C PRO A 79 0.05 -2.95 0.15
N LEU A 80 -1.25 -2.85 -0.03
CA LEU A 80 -2.23 -3.88 0.32
C LEU A 80 -2.82 -4.46 -0.97
N CYS A 81 -2.16 -5.51 -1.48
CA CYS A 81 -2.56 -6.16 -2.71
C CYS A 81 -3.36 -7.45 -2.44
N VAL A 82 -4.45 -7.64 -3.18
CA VAL A 82 -5.32 -8.81 -3.12
C VAL A 82 -5.88 -9.10 -4.51
N THR A 83 -6.15 -10.35 -4.84
CA THR A 83 -6.87 -10.70 -6.07
C THR A 83 -8.39 -10.70 -5.87
N ILE A 84 -9.16 -10.66 -6.96
CA ILE A 84 -10.64 -10.69 -6.90
C ILE A 84 -11.20 -11.97 -6.23
N ASP A 85 -10.45 -13.08 -6.28
CA ASP A 85 -10.79 -14.36 -5.64
C ASP A 85 -10.24 -14.48 -4.21
N GLY A 86 -9.57 -13.44 -3.69
CA GLY A 86 -9.16 -13.33 -2.28
C GLY A 86 -7.76 -13.85 -1.96
N LEU A 87 -6.91 -14.12 -2.95
CA LEU A 87 -5.50 -14.40 -2.71
C LEU A 87 -4.79 -13.13 -2.22
N LEU A 88 -4.26 -13.20 -1.00
CA LEU A 88 -3.58 -12.09 -0.36
C LEU A 88 -2.10 -12.04 -0.75
N ALA A 89 -1.59 -10.84 -1.00
CA ALA A 89 -0.16 -10.60 -1.09
C ALA A 89 0.50 -10.63 0.31
N LEU A 90 1.83 -10.56 0.34
CA LEU A 90 2.60 -10.76 1.57
C LEU A 90 2.37 -9.63 2.58
N GLU A 91 2.39 -8.38 2.13
CA GLU A 91 2.19 -7.23 3.01
C GLU A 91 0.76 -7.19 3.56
N MET A 92 -0.24 -7.49 2.73
CA MET A 92 -1.62 -7.57 3.20
C MET A 92 -1.83 -8.70 4.21
N SER A 93 -1.20 -9.86 4.00
CA SER A 93 -1.23 -10.98 4.96
C SER A 93 -0.61 -10.59 6.30
N ARG A 94 0.52 -9.85 6.29
CA ARG A 94 1.17 -9.34 7.50
C ARG A 94 0.31 -8.31 8.22
N PHE A 95 -0.32 -7.41 7.47
CA PHE A 95 -1.20 -6.38 8.01
C PHE A 95 -2.41 -6.98 8.73
N ILE A 96 -3.12 -7.91 8.10
CA ILE A 96 -4.27 -8.58 8.73
C ILE A 96 -3.85 -9.33 9.99
N LYS A 97 -2.71 -10.05 9.94
CA LYS A 97 -2.17 -10.75 11.11
C LYS A 97 -1.78 -9.80 12.24
N HIS A 98 -1.34 -8.59 11.93
CA HIS A 98 -0.97 -7.59 12.92
C HIS A 98 -2.18 -6.96 13.62
N LEU A 99 -3.34 -6.89 12.93
CA LEU A 99 -4.59 -6.36 13.49
C LEU A 99 -5.38 -7.37 14.32
N SER A 100 -5.05 -8.66 14.21
CA SER A 100 -5.72 -9.76 14.91
C SER A 100 -5.09 -10.04 16.26
#